data_AF-A0A7I9V2I6-F1
#
_entry.id   AF-A0A7I9V2I6-F1
#
_cell.length_a   1.000
_cell.length_b   1.000
_cell.length_c   1.000
_cell.angle_alpha   90.00
_cell.angle_beta   90.00
_cell.angle_gamma   90.00
#
_symmetry.space_group_name_H-M   'P 1'
#
loop_
_entity.id
_entity.type
_entity.pdbx_description
1 polymer ?
#
loop_
_entity_poly.entity_id
_entity_poly.type
_entity_poly.pdbx_seq_one_letter_code
_entity_poly.pdbx_strand_id
1 'polypeptide(L)'
;MAVIPGRPYGNLYTGPDGTLYQLTYSDEGADGSTTITAISADGTTVKSTQVTGTPGEPGGLRIDDSGTIYLFTATPTATKYSIVTFADPT
;
A
#
# COMPACT_ATOMS: atom_id res chain seq x y z
N MET A 1 15.33 -3.05 13.39
CA MET A 1 15.02 -2.46 12.07
C MET A 1 14.17 -3.45 11.31
N ALA A 2 12.96 -3.08 10.90
CA ALA A 2 12.14 -3.92 10.04
C ALA A 2 12.51 -3.68 8.57
N VAL A 3 12.49 -4.72 7.74
CA VAL A 3 12.78 -4.63 6.30
C VAL A 3 11.46 -4.71 5.53
N ILE A 4 11.20 -3.71 4.68
CA ILE A 4 10.08 -3.72 3.73
C ILE A 4 10.63 -4.02 2.34
N PRO A 5 10.29 -5.16 1.72
CA PRO A 5 10.79 -5.52 0.39
C PRO A 5 10.14 -4.67 -0.71
N GLY A 6 10.82 -4.59 -1.86
CA GLY A 6 10.35 -3.86 -3.03
C GLY A 6 10.86 -2.42 -3.12
N ARG A 7 10.56 -1.76 -4.23
CA ARG A 7 10.94 -0.36 -4.47
C ARG A 7 9.90 0.57 -3.87
N PRO A 8 10.25 1.57 -3.06
CA PRO A 8 9.27 2.52 -2.53
C PRO A 8 8.60 3.29 -3.65
N TYR A 9 7.30 3.54 -3.51
CA TYR A 9 6.51 4.32 -4.45
C TYR A 9 5.74 5.44 -3.75
N GLY A 10 5.84 6.64 -4.30
CA GLY A 10 5.14 7.82 -3.79
C GLY A 10 5.58 8.25 -2.39
N ASN A 11 4.73 9.05 -1.76
CA ASN A 11 4.93 9.53 -0.40
C ASN A 11 4.45 8.51 0.64
N LEU A 12 4.83 8.74 1.90
CA LEU A 12 4.20 8.09 3.04
C LEU A 12 2.78 8.65 3.24
N TYR A 13 1.82 7.78 3.53
CA TYR A 13 0.44 8.17 3.79
C TYR A 13 0.10 7.98 5.27
N THR A 14 -0.72 8.87 5.82
CA THR A 14 -1.10 8.83 7.24
C THR A 14 -2.58 8.53 7.34
N GLY A 15 -2.92 7.47 8.08
CA GLY A 15 -4.29 7.12 8.42
C GLY A 15 -4.86 8.00 9.54
N PRO A 16 -6.18 7.95 9.74
CA PRO A 16 -6.88 8.74 10.77
C PRO A 16 -6.47 8.38 12.21
N ASP A 17 -5.94 7.18 12.42
CA ASP A 17 -5.43 6.64 13.69
C ASP A 17 -3.93 6.92 13.92
N GLY A 18 -3.27 7.59 12.97
CA GLY A 18 -1.83 7.82 12.99
C GLY A 18 -1.00 6.65 12.46
N THR A 19 -1.63 5.57 11.97
CA THR A 19 -0.92 4.51 11.24
C THR A 19 -0.33 5.07 9.95
N LEU A 20 0.92 4.72 9.69
CA LEU A 20 1.65 5.14 8.50
C LEU A 20 1.60 4.03 7.45
N TYR A 21 1.34 4.39 6.20
CA TYR A 21 1.29 3.46 5.09
C TYR A 21 2.36 3.80 4.06
N GLN A 22 3.20 2.81 3.77
CA GLN A 22 4.18 2.87 2.70
C GLN A 22 3.75 1.94 1.58
N LEU A 23 3.82 2.43 0.34
CA LEU A 23 3.72 1.57 -0.83
C LEU A 23 5.12 1.14 -1.27
N THR A 24 5.27 -0.15 -1.55
CA THR A 24 6.37 -0.66 -2.36
C THR A 24 5.84 -1.41 -3.57
N TYR A 25 6.64 -1.55 -4.61
CA TYR A 25 6.26 -2.31 -5.79
C TYR A 25 7.42 -3.16 -6.30
N SER A 26 7.03 -4.17 -7.08
CA SER A 26 7.91 -5.01 -7.87
C SER A 26 7.34 -5.07 -9.28
N ASP A 27 8.18 -4.81 -10.28
CA ASP A 27 7.90 -4.99 -11.70
C ASP A 27 8.25 -6.42 -12.18
N GLU A 28 8.64 -7.30 -11.25
CA GLU A 28 8.85 -8.72 -11.52
C GLU A 28 7.54 -9.46 -11.83
N GLY A 29 7.60 -10.35 -12.82
CA GLY A 29 6.45 -11.14 -13.30
C GLY A 29 5.58 -10.40 -14.31
N ALA A 30 4.57 -11.10 -14.85
CA ALA A 30 3.79 -10.59 -15.99
C ALA A 30 2.93 -9.36 -15.63
N ASP A 31 2.44 -9.27 -14.40
CA ASP A 31 1.52 -8.21 -13.97
C ASP A 31 2.15 -7.21 -12.99
N GLY A 32 3.35 -7.50 -12.47
CA GLY A 32 3.91 -6.80 -11.31
C GLY A 32 3.06 -6.91 -10.03
N SER A 33 3.55 -6.32 -8.95
CA SER A 33 2.85 -6.28 -7.66
C SER A 33 3.09 -4.97 -6.91
N THR A 34 2.10 -4.60 -6.10
CA THR A 34 2.19 -3.50 -5.13
C THR A 34 1.92 -4.04 -3.74
N THR A 35 2.79 -3.71 -2.79
CA THR A 35 2.63 -4.02 -1.38
C THR A 35 2.28 -2.75 -0.63
N ILE A 36 1.24 -2.82 0.20
CA ILE A 36 0.86 -1.79 1.14
C ILE A 36 1.36 -2.25 2.50
N THR A 37 2.26 -1.50 3.12
CA THR A 37 2.77 -1.78 4.45
C THR A 37 2.23 -0.75 5.45
N ALA A 38 1.47 -1.21 6.43
CA ALA A 38 0.97 -0.44 7.56
C ALA A 38 1.98 -0.52 8.71
N ILE A 39 2.32 0.63 9.28
CA ILE A 39 3.27 0.80 10.37
C ILE A 39 2.52 1.55 11.48
N SER A 40 2.37 0.94 12.65
CA SER A 40 1.69 1.58 13.79
C SER A 40 2.39 2.88 14.20
N ALA A 41 1.65 3.79 14.85
CA ALA A 41 2.16 5.09 15.26
C ALA A 41 3.37 5.02 16.22
N ASP A 42 3.50 3.92 16.97
CA ASP A 42 4.65 3.64 17.84
C ASP A 42 5.84 2.99 17.10
N GLY A 43 5.69 2.70 15.80
CA GLY A 43 6.70 2.12 14.92
C GLY A 43 6.97 0.62 15.14
N THR A 44 6.22 -0.06 16.00
CA THR A 44 6.55 -1.44 16.42
C THR A 44 5.83 -2.52 15.59
N THR A 45 4.61 -2.24 15.14
CA THR A 45 3.77 -3.20 14.43
C THR A 45 3.77 -2.93 12.94
N VAL A 46 4.14 -3.94 12.16
CA VAL A 46 4.18 -3.87 10.71
C VAL A 46 3.26 -4.95 10.13
N LYS A 47 2.19 -4.54 9.44
CA LYS A 47 1.33 -5.44 8.65
C LYS A 47 1.51 -5.11 7.17
N SER A 48 1.42 -6.09 6.29
CA SER A 48 1.49 -5.84 4.85
C SER A 48 0.45 -6.67 4.11
N THR A 49 -0.08 -6.10 3.03
CA THR A 49 -0.87 -6.84 2.05
C THR A 49 -0.37 -6.54 0.65
N GLN A 50 -0.44 -7.54 -0.23
CA GLN A 50 -0.02 -7.40 -1.62
C GLN A 50 -1.26 -7.37 -2.52
N VAL A 51 -1.23 -6.48 -3.51
CA VAL A 51 -2.21 -6.40 -4.60
C VAL A 51 -1.49 -6.56 -5.95
N THR A 52 -2.23 -7.05 -6.95
CA THR A 52 -1.71 -7.21 -8.32
C THR A 52 -1.60 -5.87 -9.04
N GLY A 53 -0.56 -5.72 -9.86
CA GLY A 53 -0.30 -4.50 -10.62
C GLY A 53 0.73 -3.60 -9.96
N THR A 54 1.38 -2.76 -10.76
CA THR A 54 2.25 -1.69 -10.27
C THR A 54 1.43 -0.43 -9.96
N PRO A 55 1.90 0.47 -9.08
CA PRO A 55 1.15 1.67 -8.74
C PRO A 55 0.95 2.58 -9.97
N GLY A 56 -0.29 3.03 -10.20
CA GLY A 56 -0.59 3.95 -11.30
C GLY A 56 -0.16 5.39 -11.01
N GLU A 57 0.49 6.06 -11.97
CA GLU A 57 0.76 7.50 -11.90
C GLU A 57 -0.43 8.35 -12.39
N PRO A 58 -0.76 9.50 -11.74
CA PRO A 58 -0.24 10.00 -10.47
C PRO A 58 -1.15 9.64 -9.29
N GLY A 59 -0.58 9.10 -8.21
CA GLY A 59 -1.15 9.22 -6.85
C GLY A 59 -2.31 8.28 -6.49
N GLY A 60 -2.26 7.01 -6.89
CA GLY A 60 -3.37 6.08 -6.78
C GLY A 60 -3.91 5.74 -5.38
N LEU A 61 -3.33 6.24 -4.28
CA LEU A 61 -3.78 5.90 -2.92
C LEU A 61 -4.59 7.02 -2.24
N ARG A 62 -5.77 6.67 -1.73
CA ARG A 62 -6.57 7.49 -0.81
C ARG A 62 -6.94 6.69 0.42
N ILE A 63 -6.96 7.35 1.57
CA ILE A 63 -7.39 6.78 2.84
C ILE A 63 -8.61 7.59 3.28
N ASP A 64 -9.70 6.93 3.66
CA ASP A 64 -10.86 7.60 4.24
C ASP A 64 -10.75 7.69 5.77
N ASP A 65 -11.73 8.36 6.39
CA ASP A 65 -11.78 8.56 7.84
C ASP A 65 -11.96 7.26 8.65
N SER A 66 -12.30 6.14 7.98
CA SER A 66 -12.38 4.81 8.59
C SER A 66 -11.06 4.03 8.50
N GLY A 67 -10.05 4.58 7.84
CA GLY A 67 -8.79 3.88 7.56
C GLY A 67 -8.86 2.95 6.35
N THR A 68 -9.92 3.00 5.55
CA THR A 68 -10.03 2.22 4.32
C THR A 68 -9.16 2.82 3.23
N ILE A 69 -8.33 1.99 2.62
CA ILE A 69 -7.37 2.36 1.57
C ILE A 69 -7.96 2.02 0.21
N TYR A 70 -8.00 3.01 -0.66
CA TYR A 70 -8.38 2.90 -2.06
C TYR A 70 -7.13 3.07 -2.91
N LEU A 71 -6.77 2.04 -3.67
CA LEU A 71 -5.54 2.00 -4.47
C LEU A 71 -5.84 1.71 -5.93
N PHE A 72 -5.30 2.50 -6.86
CA PHE A 72 -5.24 2.17 -8.29
C PHE A 72 -3.89 1.57 -8.67
N THR A 73 -3.92 0.42 -9.34
CA THR A 73 -2.75 -0.23 -9.93
C THR A 73 -2.93 -0.47 -11.42
N ALA A 74 -1.84 -0.70 -12.14
CA ALA A 74 -1.83 -1.05 -13.54
C ALA A 74 -1.14 -2.40 -13.75
N THR A 75 -1.75 -3.25 -14.57
CA THR A 75 -1.08 -4.37 -15.24
C THR A 75 -0.82 -3.96 -16.71
N PRO A 76 -0.08 -4.74 -17.49
CA PRO A 76 0.13 -4.42 -18.91
C PRO A 76 -1.16 -4.31 -19.74
N THR A 77 -2.27 -4.85 -19.24
CA THR A 77 -3.54 -4.96 -19.99
C THR A 77 -4.70 -4.20 -19.36
N ALA A 78 -4.59 -3.76 -18.09
CA ALA A 78 -5.71 -3.14 -17.39
C ALA A 78 -5.25 -2.20 -16.26
N THR A 79 -6.08 -1.20 -15.96
CA THR A 79 -6.06 -0.52 -14.66
C THR A 79 -7.00 -1.25 -13.71
N LYS A 80 -6.55 -1.53 -12.50
CA LYS A 80 -7.31 -2.15 -11.42
C LYS A 80 -7.47 -1.17 -10.28
N TYR A 81 -8.60 -1.23 -9.57
CA TYR A 81 -8.76 -0.60 -8.27
C TYR A 81 -8.82 -1.69 -7.19
N SER A 82 -8.23 -1.41 -6.03
CA SER A 82 -8.20 -2.29 -4.86
C SER A 82 -8.69 -1.51 -3.65
N ILE A 83 -9.52 -2.15 -2.83
CA ILE A 83 -9.99 -1.61 -1.55
C ILE A 83 -9.40 -2.49 -0.46
N VAL A 84 -8.65 -1.90 0.45
CA VAL A 84 -7.90 -2.60 1.49
C VAL A 84 -8.23 -1.99 2.84
N THR A 85 -8.57 -2.85 3.79
CA THR A 85 -8.67 -2.50 5.21
C THR A 85 -7.70 -3.37 5.99
N PHE A 86 -6.94 -2.75 6.88
CA PHE A 86 -6.17 -3.48 7.88
C PHE A 86 -7.04 -3.57 9.13
N ALA A 87 -7.23 -4.78 9.67
CA ALA A 87 -7.76 -4.88 11.03
C ALA A 87 -6.79 -4.18 11.98
N ASP A 88 -7.32 -3.47 12.98
CA ASP A 88 -6.51 -2.78 13.99
C ASP A 88 -5.41 -3.70 14.53
N PRO A 89 -4.17 -3.22 14.69
CA PRO A 89 -3.18 -3.93 15.47
C PRO A 89 -3.67 -3.95 16.93
N THR A 90 -4.08 -5.12 17.39
CA THR A 90 -4.29 -5.42 18.81
C THR A 90 -2.98 -5.33 19.58
#